data_AF-A0A535KYT2-F1
#
_entry.id   AF-A0A535KYT2-F1
#
_cell.length_a   1.000
_cell.length_b   1.000
_cell.length_c   1.000
_cell.angle_alpha   90.00
_cell.angle_beta   90.00
_cell.angle_gamma   90.00
#
_symmetry.space_group_name_H-M   'P 1'
#
loop_
_entity.id
_entity.type
_entity.pdbx_description
1 polymer ?
#
loop_
_entity_poly.entity_id
_entity_poly.type
_entity_poly.pdbx_seq_one_letter_code
_entity_poly.pdbx_strand_id
1 'polypeptide(L)' 'DQRDINLAVWWVLGRPGIFLNTAGDVNLLPKVLDAADRFEKRPGDEAMAELIKRSAQEPLFV' A
#
# COMPACT_ATOMS: atom_id res chain seq x y z
N ASP A 1 -9.70 3.61 1.73
CA ASP A 1 -9.57 4.59 2.85
C ASP A 1 -8.10 4.98 3.02
N GLN A 2 -7.75 6.03 3.78
CA GLN A 2 -6.33 6.37 4.06
C GLN A 2 -5.59 5.21 4.72
N ARG A 3 -6.25 4.46 5.60
CA ARG A 3 -5.63 3.29 6.27
C ARG A 3 -5.22 2.20 5.27
N ASP A 4 -6.01 2.00 4.22
CA ASP A 4 -5.68 1.03 3.17
C ASP A 4 -4.49 1.50 2.33
N ILE A 5 -4.40 2.81 2.06
CA ILE A 5 -3.25 3.41 1.38
C ILE A 5 -1.98 3.22 2.23
N ASN A 6 -2.08 3.47 3.54
CA ASN A 6 -0.96 3.24 4.46
C ASN A 6 -0.47 1.78 4.40
N LEU A 7 -1.39 0.81 4.46
CA LEU A 7 -1.05 -0.60 4.36
C LEU A 7 -0.35 -0.93 3.02
N ALA A 8 -0.91 -0.48 1.90
CA ALA A 8 -0.36 -0.74 0.57
C ALA A 8 1.04 -0.12 0.39
N VAL A 9 1.21 1.14 0.79
CA VAL A 9 2.49 1.85 0.72
C VAL A 9 3.53 1.18 1.61
N TRP A 10 3.22 0.93 2.87
CA TRP A 10 4.16 0.35 3.83
C TRP A 10 4.51 -1.11 3.50
N TRP A 11 3.59 -1.83 2.88
CA TRP A 11 3.86 -3.18 2.38
C TRP A 11 4.96 -3.19 1.33
N VAL A 12 4.94 -2.22 0.40
CA VAL A 12 5.98 -2.11 -0.63
C VAL A 12 7.30 -1.62 -0.03
N LEU A 13 7.27 -0.54 0.75
CA LEU A 13 8.48 0.06 1.35
C LEU A 13 9.21 -0.89 2.30
N GLY A 14 8.48 -1.79 2.97
CA GLY A 14 9.06 -2.79 3.85
C GLY A 14 9.64 -4.03 3.16
N ARG A 15 9.59 -4.11 1.83
CA ARG A 15 10.09 -5.28 1.07
C ARG A 15 11.40 -4.95 0.33
N PRO A 16 12.52 -5.60 0.70
CA PRO A 16 13.79 -5.39 0.02
C PRO A 16 13.70 -5.69 -1.48
N GLY A 17 14.34 -4.84 -2.30
CA GLY A 17 14.42 -5.01 -3.74
C GLY A 17 13.14 -4.64 -4.52
N ILE A 18 12.11 -4.10 -3.86
CA ILE A 18 10.90 -3.60 -4.50
C ILE A 18 10.88 -2.06 -4.45
N PHE A 19 10.44 -1.45 -5.54
CA PHE A 19 10.24 0.00 -5.64
C PHE A 19 8.76 0.35 -5.65
N LEU A 20 8.39 1.41 -4.91
CA LEU A 20 7.03 1.97 -4.94
C LEU A 20 6.92 2.98 -6.07
N ASN A 21 6.20 2.63 -7.13
CA ASN A 21 5.87 3.57 -8.19
C ASN A 21 5.01 4.72 -7.67
N THR A 22 5.20 5.91 -8.24
CA THR A 22 4.42 7.11 -7.88
C THR A 22 3.00 7.07 -8.44
N ALA A 23 2.09 7.80 -7.81
CA ALA A 23 0.71 8.01 -8.29
C ALA A 23 0.63 9.30 -9.12
N GLY A 24 0.00 9.23 -10.29
CA GLY A 24 -0.25 10.40 -11.14
C GLY A 24 -1.51 11.20 -10.78
N ASP A 25 -2.39 10.65 -9.95
CA ASP A 25 -3.63 11.31 -9.52
C ASP A 25 -3.33 12.35 -8.43
N VAL A 26 -3.76 13.60 -8.66
CA VAL A 26 -3.46 14.76 -7.79
C VAL A 26 -4.10 14.68 -6.41
N ASN A 27 -5.16 13.89 -6.24
CA ASN A 27 -5.84 13.68 -4.96
C ASN A 27 -5.30 12.46 -4.20
N LEU A 28 -4.72 11.51 -4.92
CA LEU A 28 -4.10 10.31 -4.37
C LEU A 28 -2.64 10.53 -3.99
N LEU A 29 -1.86 11.23 -4.81
CA LEU A 29 -0.44 11.45 -4.57
C LEU A 29 -0.15 12.03 -3.18
N PRO A 30 -0.86 13.05 -2.67
CA PRO A 30 -0.63 13.55 -1.31
C PRO A 30 -0.83 12.48 -0.23
N LYS A 31 -1.78 11.56 -0.42
CA LYS A 31 -2.07 10.47 0.52
C LYS A 31 -0.99 9.39 0.50
N VAL A 32 -0.40 9.13 -0.66
CA VAL A 32 0.73 8.20 -0.82
C VAL A 32 1.98 8.77 -0.16
N LEU A 33 2.25 10.07 -0.37
CA LEU A 33 3.39 10.75 0.25
C LEU A 33 3.24 10.83 1.78
N ASP A 34 2.05 11.18 2.28
CA ASP A 34 1.74 11.17 3.72
C ASP A 34 1.90 9.79 4.37
N ALA A 35 1.53 8.72 3.65
CA ALA A 35 1.78 7.37 4.12
C ALA A 35 3.29 7.05 4.17
N ALA A 36 4.03 7.40 3.13
CA ALA A 36 5.46 7.14 3.04
C ALA A 36 6.28 7.90 4.10
N ASP A 37 5.94 9.17 4.35
CA ASP A 37 6.60 10.03 5.34
C ASP A 37 6.49 9.46 6.77
N ARG A 38 5.37 8.80 7.06
CA ARG A 38 5.08 8.19 8.37
C ARG A 38 5.53 6.74 8.49
N PHE A 39 6.22 6.18 7.48
CA PHE A 39 6.60 4.77 7.46
C PHE A 39 7.47 4.37 8.66
N GLU A 40 6.99 3.41 9.46
CA GLU A 40 7.75 2.85 10.58
C GLU A 40 8.24 1.43 10.29
N LYS A 41 7.36 0.55 9.82
CA LYS A 41 7.66 -0.86 9.57
C LYS A 41 6.70 -1.49 8.57
N ARG A 42 7.12 -2.61 7.98
CA ARG A 42 6.24 -3.44 7.13
C ARG A 42 5.03 -3.93 7.92
N PRO A 43 3.80 -3.84 7.38
CA PRO A 43 2.65 -4.50 7.98
C PRO A 43 2.81 -6.03 7.93
N GLY A 44 2.17 -6.72 8.88
CA GLY A 44 2.15 -8.17 8.91
C GLY A 44 1.30 -8.76 7.79
N ASP A 45 1.57 -10.01 7.42
CA ASP A 45 0.89 -10.69 6.32
C ASP A 45 -0.62 -10.82 6.58
N GLU A 46 -1.04 -10.99 7.83
CA GLU A 46 -2.46 -11.02 8.23
C GLU A 46 -3.19 -9.70 7.90
N ALA A 47 -2.55 -8.56 8.17
CA ALA A 47 -3.14 -7.26 7.88
C ALA A 47 -3.36 -7.06 6.37
N MET A 48 -2.45 -7.60 5.54
CA MET A 48 -2.58 -7.60 4.10
C MET A 48 -3.62 -8.59 3.60
N ALA A 49 -3.72 -9.78 4.22
CA ALA A 49 -4.77 -10.75 3.89
C ALA A 49 -6.16 -10.17 4.14
N GLU A 50 -6.35 -9.46 5.26
CA GLU A 50 -7.61 -8.76 5.55
C GLU A 50 -7.90 -7.61 4.59
N LEU A 51 -6.86 -6.87 4.15
CA LEU A 51 -7.01 -5.85 3.10
C LEU A 51 -7.51 -6.48 1.80
N ILE A 52 -6.88 -7.57 1.33
CA ILE A 52 -7.26 -8.27 0.09
C ILE A 52 -8.72 -8.75 0.16
N LYS A 53 -9.11 -9.40 1.27
CA LYS A 53 -10.48 -9.91 1.47
C LYS A 53 -11.53 -8.80 1.36
N ARG A 54 -11.31 -7.65 2.01
CA ARG A 54 -12.30 -6.57 2.03
C ARG A 54 -12.33 -5.70 0.76
N SER A 55 -11.23 -5.68 0.01
CA SER A 55 -11.10 -4.84 -1.19
C SER A 55 -11.46 -5.57 -2.48
N ALA A 56 -11.92 -6.83 -2.39
CA ALA A 56 -12.32 -7.65 -3.53
C ALA A 56 -11.27 -7.67 -4.65
N GLN A 57 -9.98 -7.74 -4.29
CA GLN A 57 -8.90 -7.77 -5.28
C GLN A 57 -8.92 -9.10 -6.05
N GLU A 58 -8.87 -9.00 -7.37
CA GLU A 58 -8.77 -10.14 -8.27
C GLU A 58 -7.41 -10.11 -8.99
N PRO A 59 -6.84 -11.29 -9.32
CA PRO A 59 -5.65 -11.35 -10.15
C PRO A 59 -5.89 -10.70 -11.51
N LEU A 60 -4.99 -9.81 -11.93
CA LEU A 60 -5.06 -9.17 -13.25
C LEU A 60 -4.63 -10.11 -14.38
N PHE A 61 -3.80 -11.11 -14.06
CA PHE A 61 -3.28 -12.11 -15.00
C PHE A 61 -3.54 -13.50 -14.43
N VAL A 62 -4.07 -14.41 -15.26
CA VAL A 62 -4.31 -15.83 -14.98
C VAL A 62 -3.60 -16.70 -16.01
#